data_AF-A0A2P4X485-F1
#
_entry.id   AF-A0A2P4X485-F1
#
_cell.length_a   1.000
_cell.length_b   1.000
_cell.length_c   1.000
_cell.angle_alpha   90.00
_cell.angle_beta   90.00
_cell.angle_gamma   90.00
#
_symmetry.space_group_name_H-M   'P 1'
#
loop_
_entity.id
_entity.type
_entity.pdbx_description
1 polymer ?
#
loop_
_entity_poly.entity_id
_entity_poly.type
_entity_poly.pdbx_seq_one_letter_code
_entity_poly.pdbx_strand_id
1 'polypeptide(L)'
;MPTLYVGTYTRKEGHVNGHATGIHAYSFDDATGALKLLKITEGAGINPSYVCGTNSTLYAVNESNEPSQLRPGEETGFVAAYKMGKDGELTQISRHETGGTYTCHVALSPNGDFVSVANYGGGLSLYPVNADGSLAPASDYHRFEGASMAIPERQEASHVHSTAWTPTGLVAADLGTDRIVQFKLDAATKKLVDEEFITRPSGSGPRHFALSPELGVGYVIGELDNTVGVHPLDAKTGKLGHEALQNISTLPKDYAGPAPLAADIHISTNNKFVYASTRFCHSIAIYKILPDTRLELVEILPTRGETPRDILVYKDFVLAINQDTSSLDVFRADEETGKLTYTGNSIDCPSPSSMFIAQ
;
A
#
# COMPACT_ATOMS: atom_id res chain seq x y z
N MET A 1 21.53 3.18 -12.00
CA MET A 1 20.83 3.88 -10.91
C MET A 1 19.41 3.38 -10.91
N PRO A 2 18.87 2.95 -9.76
CA PRO A 2 17.46 2.59 -9.64
C PRO A 2 16.54 3.72 -10.11
N THR A 3 15.35 3.34 -10.57
CA THR A 3 14.28 4.28 -10.94
C THR A 3 13.15 4.15 -9.93
N LEU A 4 12.82 5.26 -9.27
CA LEU A 4 11.67 5.39 -8.39
C LEU A 4 10.47 5.89 -9.18
N TYR A 5 9.39 5.11 -9.19
CA TYR A 5 8.09 5.49 -9.72
C TYR A 5 7.17 5.91 -8.58
N VAL A 6 6.44 7.00 -8.78
CA VAL A 6 5.54 7.59 -7.80
C VAL A 6 4.15 7.70 -8.41
N GLY A 7 3.19 7.01 -7.80
CA GLY A 7 1.77 7.16 -8.09
C GLY A 7 1.21 8.44 -7.48
N THR A 8 0.17 9.01 -8.09
CA THR A 8 -0.35 10.33 -7.71
C THR A 8 -1.87 10.44 -7.83
N TYR A 9 -2.44 11.48 -7.20
CA TYR A 9 -3.78 11.97 -7.50
C TYR A 9 -3.74 13.09 -8.54
N THR A 10 -4.54 12.95 -9.60
CA THR A 10 -4.51 13.84 -10.78
C THR A 10 -5.69 14.78 -10.87
N ARG A 11 -6.65 14.68 -9.94
CA ARG A 11 -7.79 15.60 -9.85
C ARG A 11 -8.26 15.75 -8.40
N LYS A 12 -9.06 16.79 -8.16
CA LYS A 12 -9.73 17.00 -6.88
C LYS A 12 -10.76 15.89 -6.62
N GLU A 13 -10.66 15.30 -5.44
CA GLU A 13 -11.58 14.31 -4.87
C GLU A 13 -12.06 14.77 -3.49
N GLY A 14 -12.98 14.03 -2.86
CA GLY A 14 -13.51 14.35 -1.53
C GLY A 14 -12.44 14.43 -0.43
N HIS A 15 -11.36 13.65 -0.55
CA HIS A 15 -10.30 13.51 0.46
C HIS A 15 -8.94 14.08 0.04
N VAL A 16 -8.80 14.61 -1.18
CA VAL A 16 -7.52 15.11 -1.71
C VAL A 16 -7.74 16.16 -2.78
N ASN A 17 -6.93 17.22 -2.77
CA ASN A 17 -6.87 18.20 -3.85
C ASN A 17 -5.81 17.78 -4.89
N GLY A 18 -6.09 16.69 -5.62
CA GLY A 18 -5.16 16.14 -6.61
C GLY A 18 -4.88 17.10 -7.75
N HIS A 19 -3.60 17.30 -8.07
CA HIS A 19 -3.15 18.23 -9.10
C HIS A 19 -1.90 17.77 -9.87
N ALA A 20 -1.54 16.49 -9.75
CA ALA A 20 -0.54 15.86 -10.60
C ALA A 20 -1.07 15.58 -12.01
N THR A 21 -0.19 15.19 -12.94
CA THR A 21 -0.58 14.87 -14.33
C THR A 21 -0.38 13.40 -14.70
N GLY A 22 0.12 12.56 -13.80
CA GLY A 22 0.27 11.12 -14.03
C GLY A 22 1.26 10.44 -13.09
N ILE A 23 1.98 9.43 -13.59
CA ILE A 23 3.02 8.71 -12.81
C ILE A 23 4.35 9.44 -12.98
N HIS A 24 5.00 9.77 -11.88
CA HIS A 24 6.31 10.44 -11.90
C HIS A 24 7.42 9.41 -11.76
N ALA A 25 8.50 9.55 -12.53
CA ALA A 25 9.68 8.70 -12.47
C ALA A 25 10.92 9.53 -12.15
N TYR A 26 11.70 9.06 -11.18
CA TYR A 26 12.91 9.72 -10.67
C TYR A 26 14.08 8.74 -10.70
N SER A 27 15.28 9.20 -11.05
CA SER A 27 16.48 8.42 -10.75
C SER A 27 16.79 8.57 -9.28
N PHE A 28 17.13 7.47 -8.62
CA PHE A 28 17.57 7.44 -7.24
C PHE A 28 19.05 7.10 -7.16
N ASP A 29 19.84 7.96 -6.52
CA ASP A 29 21.24 7.67 -6.17
C ASP A 29 21.25 6.89 -4.85
N ASP A 30 21.59 5.61 -4.93
CA ASP A 30 21.58 4.69 -3.81
C ASP A 30 22.81 4.80 -2.89
N ALA A 31 23.72 5.73 -3.15
CA ALA A 31 24.79 6.11 -2.23
C ALA A 31 24.43 7.34 -1.41
N THR A 32 23.79 8.34 -2.04
CA THR A 32 23.54 9.66 -1.45
C THR A 32 22.09 9.92 -1.05
N GLY A 33 21.13 9.17 -1.61
CA GLY A 33 19.70 9.42 -1.49
C GLY A 33 19.19 10.53 -2.40
N ALA A 34 20.01 11.04 -3.32
CA ALA A 34 19.62 12.11 -4.22
C ALA A 34 18.58 11.63 -5.26
N LEU A 35 17.63 12.52 -5.56
CA LEU A 35 16.56 12.28 -6.52
C LEU A 35 16.66 13.27 -7.67
N LYS A 36 16.38 12.78 -8.88
CA LYS A 36 16.26 13.65 -10.06
C LYS A 36 15.08 13.18 -10.90
N LEU A 37 14.16 14.10 -11.21
CA LEU A 37 13.04 13.82 -12.11
C LEU A 37 13.57 13.40 -13.48
N LEU A 38 13.08 12.26 -13.97
CA LEU A 38 13.39 11.73 -15.30
C LEU A 38 12.22 11.98 -16.25
N LYS A 39 11.02 11.56 -15.83
CA LYS A 39 9.85 11.53 -16.69
C LYS A 39 8.57 11.70 -15.87
N ILE A 40 7.57 12.31 -16.51
CA ILE A 40 6.18 12.22 -16.07
C ILE A 40 5.44 11.49 -17.19
N THR A 41 4.81 10.37 -16.85
CA THR A 41 3.93 9.62 -17.74
C THR A 41 2.53 10.18 -17.62
N GLU A 42 2.24 11.18 -18.44
CA GLU A 42 0.91 11.72 -18.61
C GLU A 42 -0.01 10.69 -19.29
N GLY A 43 -1.32 10.77 -19.03
CA GLY A 43 -2.29 9.86 -19.62
C GLY A 43 -2.29 8.45 -19.02
N ALA A 44 -1.71 8.25 -17.84
CA ALA A 44 -1.76 7.00 -17.08
C ALA A 44 -3.14 6.70 -16.44
N GLY A 45 -4.22 7.27 -16.98
CA GLY A 45 -5.56 7.25 -16.40
C GLY A 45 -5.76 8.26 -15.27
N ILE A 46 -6.98 8.25 -14.72
CA ILE A 46 -7.35 9.10 -13.59
C ILE A 46 -6.75 8.52 -12.31
N ASN A 47 -6.09 9.36 -11.51
CA ASN A 47 -5.54 9.01 -10.20
C ASN A 47 -4.78 7.68 -10.23
N PRO A 48 -3.62 7.57 -10.92
CA PRO A 48 -2.74 6.41 -10.84
C PRO A 48 -2.14 6.30 -9.42
N SER A 49 -2.97 6.02 -8.42
CA SER A 49 -2.70 6.36 -7.02
C SER A 49 -1.83 5.33 -6.31
N TYR A 50 -1.85 4.07 -6.75
CA TYR A 50 -0.99 3.01 -6.24
C TYR A 50 -0.17 2.35 -7.34
N VAL A 51 1.13 2.16 -7.10
CA VAL A 51 2.05 1.47 -8.04
C VAL A 51 2.82 0.34 -7.36
N CYS A 52 3.05 -0.75 -8.09
CA CYS A 52 3.98 -1.82 -7.71
C CYS A 52 4.58 -2.45 -8.96
N GLY A 53 5.56 -3.35 -8.86
CA GLY A 53 6.09 -3.97 -10.08
C GLY A 53 7.26 -4.92 -9.90
N THR A 54 7.92 -5.16 -11.03
CA THR A 54 9.23 -5.84 -11.16
C THR A 54 10.26 -4.84 -11.67
N ASN A 55 11.46 -5.31 -12.03
CA ASN A 55 12.46 -4.47 -12.70
C ASN A 55 12.16 -4.20 -14.19
N SER A 56 11.05 -4.72 -14.74
CA SER A 56 10.73 -4.53 -16.18
C SER A 56 9.29 -4.14 -16.47
N THR A 57 8.40 -4.24 -15.48
CA THR A 57 6.97 -3.99 -15.61
C THR A 57 6.45 -3.29 -14.37
N LEU A 58 5.73 -2.18 -14.57
CA LEU A 58 5.00 -1.47 -13.52
C LEU A 58 3.51 -1.81 -13.63
N TYR A 59 2.86 -2.02 -12.50
CA TYR A 59 1.40 -2.09 -12.38
C TYR A 59 0.92 -0.86 -11.63
N ALA A 60 -0.14 -0.23 -12.13
CA ALA A 60 -0.74 0.94 -11.51
C ALA A 60 -2.27 0.81 -11.48
N VAL A 61 -2.89 1.21 -10.38
CA VAL A 61 -4.36 1.30 -10.29
C VAL A 61 -4.83 2.71 -10.61
N ASN A 62 -5.98 2.82 -11.25
CA ASN A 62 -6.71 4.08 -11.38
C ASN A 62 -7.82 4.12 -10.33
N GLU A 63 -7.64 4.98 -9.33
CA GLU A 63 -8.61 5.21 -8.26
C GLU A 63 -9.71 6.15 -8.76
N SER A 64 -10.62 5.56 -9.54
CA SER A 64 -11.69 6.25 -10.21
C SER A 64 -13.02 5.50 -10.10
N ASN A 65 -14.08 6.21 -10.46
CA ASN A 65 -15.42 5.68 -10.66
C ASN A 65 -15.85 6.04 -12.07
N GLU A 66 -15.55 5.16 -13.02
CA GLU A 66 -15.90 5.35 -14.42
C GLU A 66 -16.97 4.32 -14.82
N PRO A 67 -17.87 4.63 -15.78
CA PRO A 67 -18.86 3.66 -16.24
C PRO A 67 -18.22 2.38 -16.78
N SER A 68 -18.62 1.24 -16.22
CA SER A 68 -18.15 -0.07 -16.65
C SER A 68 -18.70 -0.43 -18.03
N GLN A 69 -17.82 -0.85 -18.93
CA GLN A 69 -18.17 -1.42 -20.23
C GLN A 69 -18.52 -2.91 -20.11
N LEU A 70 -17.98 -3.60 -19.12
CA LEU A 70 -18.25 -5.01 -18.87
C LEU A 70 -19.55 -5.26 -18.08
N ARG A 71 -19.96 -4.29 -17.25
CA ARG A 71 -21.19 -4.33 -16.43
C ARG A 71 -21.98 -3.02 -16.62
N PRO A 72 -22.80 -2.91 -17.68
CA PRO A 72 -23.58 -1.71 -17.94
C PRO A 72 -24.47 -1.32 -16.76
N GLY A 73 -24.38 -0.05 -16.34
CA GLY A 73 -25.11 0.47 -15.17
C GLY A 73 -24.32 0.46 -13.87
N GLU A 74 -23.10 -0.11 -13.87
CA GLU A 74 -22.17 -0.06 -12.74
C GLU A 74 -20.98 0.87 -13.03
N GLU A 75 -20.28 1.24 -11.97
CA GLU A 75 -19.01 1.98 -12.03
C GLU A 75 -17.83 1.05 -11.68
N THR A 76 -16.64 1.39 -12.15
CA THR A 76 -15.40 0.63 -11.90
C THR A 76 -14.19 1.56 -11.88
N GLY A 77 -13.14 1.13 -11.19
CA GLY A 77 -11.77 1.60 -11.41
C GLY A 77 -11.04 0.69 -12.40
N PHE A 78 -9.72 0.87 -12.48
CA PHE A 78 -8.89 0.11 -13.42
C PHE A 78 -7.55 -0.30 -12.83
N VAL A 79 -6.96 -1.33 -13.42
CA VAL A 79 -5.55 -1.67 -13.26
C VAL A 79 -4.89 -1.70 -14.63
N ALA A 80 -3.73 -1.07 -14.74
CA ALA A 80 -2.92 -1.04 -15.94
C ALA A 80 -1.53 -1.64 -15.69
N ALA A 81 -0.97 -2.27 -16.72
CA ALA A 81 0.42 -2.70 -16.74
C ALA A 81 1.19 -1.87 -17.76
N TYR A 82 2.42 -1.52 -17.42
CA TYR A 82 3.32 -0.71 -18.24
C TYR A 82 4.66 -1.42 -18.37
N LYS A 83 5.17 -1.51 -19.59
CA LYS A 83 6.57 -1.89 -19.81
C LYS A 83 7.46 -0.73 -19.43
N MET A 84 8.47 -0.99 -18.61
CA MET A 84 9.49 -0.01 -18.25
C MET A 84 10.54 0.11 -19.36
N GLY A 85 10.80 1.34 -19.79
CA GLY A 85 11.83 1.70 -20.74
C GLY A 85 13.01 2.42 -20.09
N LYS A 86 13.85 3.06 -20.91
CA LYS A 86 14.97 3.86 -20.40
C LYS A 86 14.46 5.15 -19.78
N ASP A 87 15.23 5.71 -18.85
CA ASP A 87 14.99 7.03 -18.26
C ASP A 87 13.56 7.20 -17.71
N GLY A 88 13.00 6.14 -17.11
CA GLY A 88 11.67 6.16 -16.49
C GLY A 88 10.50 6.11 -17.47
N GLU A 89 10.73 5.81 -18.76
CA GLU A 89 9.65 5.64 -19.73
C GLU A 89 8.71 4.49 -19.33
N LEU A 90 7.41 4.70 -19.52
CA LEU A 90 6.36 3.71 -19.30
C LEU A 90 5.48 3.61 -20.55
N THR A 91 5.41 2.40 -21.11
CA THR A 91 4.52 2.09 -22.24
C THR A 91 3.41 1.17 -21.76
N GLN A 92 2.16 1.63 -21.79
CA GLN A 92 1.03 0.80 -21.38
C GLN A 92 0.90 -0.43 -22.28
N ILE A 93 0.88 -1.62 -21.68
CA ILE A 93 0.77 -2.91 -22.38
C ILE A 93 -0.57 -3.61 -22.15
N SER A 94 -1.27 -3.29 -21.06
CA SER A 94 -2.65 -3.75 -20.81
C SER A 94 -3.36 -2.82 -19.84
N ARG A 95 -4.70 -2.79 -19.89
CA ARG A 95 -5.54 -2.12 -18.90
C ARG A 95 -6.87 -2.86 -18.80
N HIS A 96 -7.34 -3.10 -17.58
CA HIS A 96 -8.57 -3.86 -17.30
C HIS A 96 -9.43 -3.17 -16.25
N GLU A 97 -10.74 -3.33 -16.36
CA GLU A 97 -11.70 -2.98 -15.32
C GLU A 97 -11.53 -3.89 -14.10
N THR A 98 -11.69 -3.32 -12.91
CA THR A 98 -11.38 -3.95 -11.61
C THR A 98 -12.55 -4.56 -10.88
N GLY A 99 -13.76 -4.46 -11.40
CA GLY A 99 -14.91 -5.05 -10.72
C GLY A 99 -15.57 -4.13 -9.69
N GLY A 100 -14.84 -3.15 -9.17
CA GLY A 100 -15.30 -2.24 -8.13
C GLY A 100 -14.75 -0.84 -8.29
N THR A 101 -15.28 0.08 -7.50
CA THR A 101 -14.96 1.52 -7.53
C THR A 101 -13.79 1.86 -6.61
N TYR A 102 -13.20 3.04 -6.83
CA TYR A 102 -12.09 3.57 -6.03
C TYR A 102 -10.97 2.53 -5.84
N THR A 103 -10.48 1.97 -6.95
CA THR A 103 -9.38 1.00 -6.94
C THR A 103 -8.11 1.63 -6.39
N CYS A 104 -7.73 1.25 -5.17
CA CYS A 104 -6.78 2.01 -4.36
C CYS A 104 -5.46 1.30 -4.05
N HIS A 105 -5.33 0.01 -4.39
CA HIS A 105 -4.12 -0.76 -4.10
C HIS A 105 -3.90 -1.90 -5.09
N VAL A 106 -2.64 -2.18 -5.41
CA VAL A 106 -2.21 -3.31 -6.25
C VAL A 106 -1.03 -4.03 -5.60
N ALA A 107 -1.03 -5.36 -5.65
CA ALA A 107 0.08 -6.18 -5.17
C ALA A 107 0.43 -7.29 -6.16
N LEU A 108 1.72 -7.50 -6.38
CA LEU A 108 2.26 -8.59 -7.20
C LEU A 108 2.57 -9.81 -6.32
N SER A 109 2.21 -11.01 -6.80
CA SER A 109 2.55 -12.25 -6.10
C SER A 109 4.07 -12.46 -6.06
N PRO A 110 4.63 -13.17 -5.06
CA PRO A 110 6.07 -13.34 -4.92
C PRO A 110 6.76 -13.98 -6.15
N ASN A 111 6.05 -14.84 -6.88
CA ASN A 111 6.52 -15.46 -8.12
C ASN A 111 6.24 -14.62 -9.39
N GLY A 112 5.49 -13.52 -9.27
CA GLY A 112 5.13 -12.65 -10.38
C GLY A 112 3.99 -13.15 -11.28
N ASP A 113 3.35 -14.27 -10.93
CA ASP A 113 2.32 -14.91 -11.75
C ASP A 113 0.94 -14.24 -11.64
N PHE A 114 0.70 -13.48 -10.57
CA PHE A 114 -0.60 -12.86 -10.30
C PHE A 114 -0.46 -11.43 -9.78
N VAL A 115 -1.43 -10.60 -10.15
CA VAL A 115 -1.65 -9.27 -9.60
C VAL A 115 -3.01 -9.25 -8.90
N SER A 116 -3.01 -8.90 -7.62
CA SER A 116 -4.22 -8.67 -6.83
C SER A 116 -4.50 -7.17 -6.72
N VAL A 117 -5.78 -6.81 -6.72
CA VAL A 117 -6.23 -5.42 -6.76
C VAL A 117 -7.36 -5.19 -5.76
N ALA A 118 -7.18 -4.24 -4.84
CA ALA A 118 -8.21 -3.85 -3.88
C ALA A 118 -9.06 -2.69 -4.42
N ASN A 119 -10.37 -2.82 -4.28
CA ASN A 119 -11.35 -1.79 -4.58
C ASN A 119 -11.93 -1.26 -3.27
N TYR A 120 -11.69 0.03 -2.98
CA TYR A 120 -12.20 0.65 -1.76
C TYR A 120 -13.73 0.68 -1.73
N GLY A 121 -14.40 0.54 -2.88
CA GLY A 121 -15.85 0.30 -2.97
C GLY A 121 -16.34 -1.08 -2.52
N GLY A 122 -15.50 -1.90 -1.87
CA GLY A 122 -15.90 -3.18 -1.27
C GLY A 122 -15.65 -4.40 -2.15
N GLY A 123 -14.45 -4.55 -2.72
CA GLY A 123 -14.12 -5.74 -3.49
C GLY A 123 -12.63 -5.96 -3.76
N LEU A 124 -12.33 -7.12 -4.35
CA LEU A 124 -10.98 -7.58 -4.69
C LEU A 124 -11.01 -8.32 -6.03
N SER A 125 -10.08 -8.00 -6.92
CA SER A 125 -9.89 -8.71 -8.20
C SER A 125 -8.52 -9.36 -8.30
N LEU A 126 -8.46 -10.50 -9.01
CA LEU A 126 -7.23 -11.24 -9.29
C LEU A 126 -6.97 -11.34 -10.80
N TYR A 127 -5.76 -10.99 -11.22
CA TYR A 127 -5.32 -11.00 -12.61
C TYR A 127 -4.12 -11.92 -12.80
N PRO A 128 -4.19 -12.93 -13.68
CA PRO A 128 -3.00 -13.64 -14.12
C PRO A 128 -2.08 -12.73 -14.93
N VAL A 129 -0.77 -12.88 -14.73
CA VAL A 129 0.27 -12.15 -15.45
C VAL A 129 0.78 -13.00 -16.62
N ASN A 130 0.81 -12.42 -17.81
CA ASN A 130 1.38 -13.04 -19.01
C ASN A 130 2.91 -12.94 -19.00
N ALA A 131 3.57 -13.75 -19.83
CA ALA A 131 5.04 -13.78 -19.90
C ALA A 131 5.70 -12.44 -20.29
N ASP A 132 4.98 -11.55 -20.98
CA ASP A 132 5.46 -10.21 -21.33
C ASP A 132 5.26 -9.16 -20.21
N GLY A 133 4.60 -9.56 -19.12
CA GLY A 133 4.22 -8.72 -17.98
C GLY A 133 2.82 -8.12 -18.10
N SER A 134 2.13 -8.26 -19.23
CA SER A 134 0.74 -7.79 -19.38
C SER A 134 -0.21 -8.59 -18.50
N LEU A 135 -1.34 -8.00 -18.14
CA LEU A 135 -2.40 -8.68 -17.41
C LEU A 135 -3.36 -9.39 -18.37
N ALA A 136 -3.69 -10.64 -18.08
CA ALA A 136 -4.84 -11.31 -18.67
C ALA A 136 -6.15 -10.74 -18.05
N PRO A 137 -7.33 -11.01 -18.63
CA PRO A 137 -8.61 -10.70 -17.96
C PRO A 137 -8.65 -11.29 -16.55
N ALA A 138 -9.40 -10.64 -15.64
CA ALA A 138 -9.54 -11.09 -14.27
C ALA A 138 -9.96 -12.58 -14.22
N SER A 139 -9.23 -13.38 -13.46
CA SER A 139 -9.57 -14.80 -13.25
C SER A 139 -10.51 -14.99 -12.06
N ASP A 140 -10.59 -14.00 -11.18
CA ASP A 140 -11.47 -14.02 -10.02
C ASP A 140 -11.85 -12.60 -9.55
N TYR A 141 -13.02 -12.49 -8.93
CA TYR A 141 -13.52 -11.25 -8.32
C TYR A 141 -14.37 -11.59 -7.09
N HIS A 142 -14.07 -10.94 -5.98
CA HIS A 142 -14.80 -11.06 -4.72
C HIS A 142 -15.37 -9.70 -4.35
N ARG A 143 -16.69 -9.66 -4.12
CA ARG A 143 -17.38 -8.48 -3.59
C ARG A 143 -17.74 -8.76 -2.14
N PHE A 144 -17.47 -7.80 -1.27
CA PHE A 144 -17.76 -7.91 0.14
C PHE A 144 -18.92 -7.00 0.52
N GLU A 145 -19.72 -7.46 1.48
CA GLU A 145 -20.83 -6.73 2.07
C GLU A 145 -20.65 -6.66 3.59
N GLY A 146 -21.41 -5.77 4.20
CA GLY A 146 -21.39 -5.53 5.65
C GLY A 146 -20.81 -4.18 6.00
N ALA A 147 -20.90 -3.85 7.27
CA ALA A 147 -20.50 -2.58 7.85
C ALA A 147 -20.25 -2.81 9.34
N SER A 148 -19.17 -2.27 9.91
CA SER A 148 -18.99 -2.32 11.36
C SER A 148 -19.82 -1.26 12.08
N MET A 149 -20.12 -0.14 11.40
CA MET A 149 -20.83 1.03 11.93
C MET A 149 -20.18 1.67 13.16
N ALA A 150 -18.95 1.28 13.52
CA ALA A 150 -18.27 1.83 14.70
C ALA A 150 -17.88 3.31 14.49
N ILE A 151 -17.51 3.66 13.25
CA ILE A 151 -17.36 5.03 12.77
C ILE A 151 -18.24 5.20 11.52
N PRO A 152 -19.51 5.62 11.67
CA PRO A 152 -20.50 5.60 10.60
C PRO A 152 -20.10 6.35 9.32
N GLU A 153 -19.25 7.37 9.41
CA GLU A 153 -18.79 8.15 8.25
C GLU A 153 -17.67 7.47 7.45
N ARG A 154 -17.13 6.34 7.95
CA ARG A 154 -15.99 5.62 7.37
C ARG A 154 -16.20 4.11 7.26
N GLN A 155 -17.24 3.58 7.90
CA GLN A 155 -17.48 2.15 8.09
C GLN A 155 -18.97 1.80 7.89
N GLU A 156 -19.62 2.51 6.98
CA GLU A 156 -21.01 2.29 6.56
C GLU A 156 -21.18 1.13 5.57
N ALA A 157 -20.08 0.68 4.96
CA ALA A 157 -20.02 -0.43 4.02
C ALA A 157 -18.64 -1.08 4.07
N SER A 158 -18.43 -2.16 3.31
CA SER A 158 -17.10 -2.74 3.11
C SER A 158 -16.21 -1.78 2.33
N HIS A 159 -14.96 -1.65 2.79
CA HIS A 159 -13.93 -0.84 2.17
C HIS A 159 -12.60 -1.59 2.14
N VAL A 160 -12.42 -2.44 1.12
CA VAL A 160 -11.16 -3.18 0.93
C VAL A 160 -10.05 -2.22 0.52
N HIS A 161 -9.11 -1.97 1.42
CA HIS A 161 -8.09 -0.94 1.24
C HIS A 161 -6.77 -1.50 0.67
N SER A 162 -6.38 -2.73 1.01
CA SER A 162 -5.18 -3.34 0.46
C SER A 162 -5.24 -4.86 0.45
N THR A 163 -4.33 -5.46 -0.29
CA THR A 163 -4.06 -6.90 -0.21
C THR A 163 -2.57 -7.16 -0.11
N ALA A 164 -2.20 -8.26 0.56
CA ALA A 164 -0.82 -8.71 0.69
C ALA A 164 -0.74 -10.22 0.52
N TRP A 165 0.30 -10.66 -0.19
CA TRP A 165 0.52 -12.08 -0.48
C TRP A 165 1.14 -12.78 0.72
N THR A 166 0.54 -13.92 1.09
CA THR A 166 1.10 -14.86 2.06
C THR A 166 1.73 -16.04 1.31
N PRO A 167 2.49 -16.93 1.98
CA PRO A 167 3.14 -18.07 1.32
C PRO A 167 2.21 -18.98 0.50
N THR A 168 0.91 -19.03 0.83
CA THR A 168 -0.06 -19.94 0.19
C THR A 168 -1.27 -19.23 -0.41
N GLY A 169 -1.32 -17.90 -0.37
CA GLY A 169 -2.50 -17.15 -0.75
C GLY A 169 -2.38 -15.67 -0.47
N LEU A 170 -3.46 -15.08 0.01
CA LEU A 170 -3.61 -13.62 0.08
C LEU A 170 -4.40 -13.23 1.33
N VAL A 171 -4.06 -12.10 1.92
CA VAL A 171 -4.89 -11.41 2.90
C VAL A 171 -5.37 -10.07 2.34
N ALA A 172 -6.56 -9.64 2.74
CA ALA A 172 -7.17 -8.38 2.35
C ALA A 172 -7.63 -7.61 3.60
N ALA A 173 -7.29 -6.33 3.68
CA ALA A 173 -7.71 -5.44 4.75
C ALA A 173 -9.02 -4.76 4.35
N ASP A 174 -10.10 -5.07 5.07
CA ASP A 174 -11.38 -4.40 4.92
C ASP A 174 -11.57 -3.42 6.08
N LEU A 175 -11.31 -2.14 5.77
CA LEU A 175 -11.43 -1.03 6.70
C LEU A 175 -12.85 -0.90 7.22
N GLY A 176 -13.83 -1.09 6.34
CA GLY A 176 -15.23 -0.81 6.60
C GLY A 176 -15.93 -1.84 7.49
N THR A 177 -15.39 -3.06 7.55
CA THR A 177 -15.96 -4.15 8.36
C THR A 177 -15.12 -4.51 9.59
N ASP A 178 -13.99 -3.83 9.83
CA ASP A 178 -12.99 -4.19 10.85
C ASP A 178 -12.48 -5.63 10.67
N ARG A 179 -12.27 -6.08 9.42
CA ARG A 179 -11.86 -7.45 9.11
C ARG A 179 -10.59 -7.53 8.29
N ILE A 180 -9.82 -8.56 8.58
CA ILE A 180 -8.81 -9.07 7.66
C ILE A 180 -9.39 -10.34 7.04
N VAL A 181 -9.66 -10.32 5.74
CA VAL A 181 -10.13 -11.48 4.98
C VAL A 181 -8.90 -12.26 4.49
N GLN A 182 -8.93 -13.58 4.54
CA GLN A 182 -7.82 -14.44 4.18
C GLN A 182 -8.28 -15.50 3.19
N PHE A 183 -7.41 -15.79 2.21
CA PHE A 183 -7.66 -16.74 1.14
C PHE A 183 -6.46 -17.66 0.94
N LYS A 184 -6.73 -18.84 0.40
CA LYS A 184 -5.73 -19.63 -0.34
C LYS A 184 -5.82 -19.35 -1.82
N LEU A 185 -4.68 -19.44 -2.52
CA LEU A 185 -4.65 -19.44 -3.98
C LEU A 185 -4.74 -20.88 -4.50
N ASP A 186 -5.78 -21.19 -5.25
CA ASP A 186 -5.79 -22.36 -6.12
C ASP A 186 -5.15 -21.99 -7.46
N ALA A 187 -3.88 -22.38 -7.64
CA ALA A 187 -3.12 -22.08 -8.85
C ALA A 187 -3.65 -22.80 -10.11
N ALA A 188 -4.35 -23.93 -9.96
CA ALA A 188 -4.89 -24.68 -11.09
C ALA A 188 -6.12 -23.97 -11.68
N THR A 189 -7.01 -23.48 -10.81
CA THR A 189 -8.20 -22.73 -11.23
C THR A 189 -7.96 -21.23 -11.33
N LYS A 190 -6.83 -20.73 -10.81
CA LYS A 190 -6.45 -19.30 -10.72
C LYS A 190 -7.45 -18.48 -9.91
N LYS A 191 -7.94 -19.05 -8.81
CA LYS A 191 -8.96 -18.45 -7.94
C LYS A 191 -8.52 -18.39 -6.50
N LEU A 192 -9.12 -17.47 -5.77
CA LEU A 192 -9.03 -17.39 -4.32
C LEU A 192 -10.13 -18.26 -3.71
N VAL A 193 -9.73 -19.14 -2.79
CA VAL A 193 -10.60 -20.16 -2.17
C VAL A 193 -10.35 -20.20 -0.66
N ASP A 194 -11.15 -20.99 0.06
CA ASP A 194 -11.06 -21.15 1.52
C ASP A 194 -11.12 -19.81 2.28
N GLU A 195 -12.04 -18.93 1.87
CA GLU A 195 -12.26 -17.63 2.51
C GLU A 195 -12.55 -17.79 4.01
N GLU A 196 -11.82 -17.02 4.82
CA GLU A 196 -12.09 -16.81 6.23
C GLU A 196 -11.77 -15.36 6.61
N PHE A 197 -12.17 -14.94 7.81
CA PHE A 197 -11.80 -13.62 8.30
C PHE A 197 -11.36 -13.62 9.75
N ILE A 198 -10.53 -12.64 10.08
CA ILE A 198 -10.16 -12.24 11.43
C ILE A 198 -10.87 -10.93 11.73
N THR A 199 -11.55 -10.86 12.87
CA THR A 199 -12.12 -9.60 13.37
C THR A 199 -11.06 -8.84 14.15
N ARG A 200 -10.83 -7.58 13.74
CA ARG A 200 -9.99 -6.62 14.45
C ARG A 200 -10.86 -5.85 15.48
N PRO A 201 -10.24 -5.11 16.42
CA PRO A 201 -11.00 -4.26 17.33
C PRO A 201 -12.00 -3.37 16.59
N SER A 202 -13.18 -3.18 17.17
CA SER A 202 -14.24 -2.34 16.58
C SER A 202 -13.75 -0.90 16.41
N GLY A 203 -13.90 -0.35 15.21
CA GLY A 203 -13.41 0.98 14.84
C GLY A 203 -11.91 1.03 14.52
N SER A 204 -11.25 -0.11 14.30
CA SER A 204 -9.82 -0.15 13.97
C SER A 204 -9.54 0.23 12.52
N GLY A 205 -10.39 -0.22 11.59
CA GLY A 205 -10.22 0.00 10.16
C GLY A 205 -8.88 -0.49 9.63
N PRO A 206 -8.63 -1.82 9.55
CA PRO A 206 -7.38 -2.34 8.99
C PRO A 206 -7.13 -1.78 7.59
N ARG A 207 -5.89 -1.39 7.31
CA ARG A 207 -5.52 -0.64 6.10
C ARG A 207 -4.47 -1.35 5.26
N HIS A 208 -3.22 -1.39 5.72
CA HIS A 208 -2.06 -1.97 5.03
C HIS A 208 -1.38 -3.06 5.87
N PHE A 209 -0.53 -3.86 5.22
CA PHE A 209 0.20 -4.96 5.84
C PHE A 209 1.70 -4.82 5.61
N ALA A 210 2.49 -5.20 6.62
CA ALA A 210 3.89 -5.59 6.43
C ALA A 210 4.06 -7.03 6.91
N LEU A 211 4.28 -7.96 5.99
CA LEU A 211 4.37 -9.39 6.28
C LEU A 211 5.82 -9.88 6.22
N SER A 212 6.21 -10.74 7.15
CA SER A 212 7.48 -11.47 7.09
C SER A 212 7.25 -12.96 7.38
N PRO A 213 7.20 -13.80 6.32
CA PRO A 213 7.19 -15.26 6.48
C PRO A 213 8.44 -15.79 7.19
N GLU A 214 9.57 -15.11 7.04
CA GLU A 214 10.84 -15.46 7.71
C GLU A 214 10.72 -15.33 9.23
N LEU A 215 10.14 -14.22 9.70
CA LEU A 215 9.88 -13.98 11.12
C LEU A 215 8.61 -14.69 11.62
N GLY A 216 7.74 -15.15 10.72
CA GLY A 216 6.45 -15.73 11.08
C GLY A 216 5.47 -14.71 11.66
N VAL A 217 5.44 -13.49 11.12
CA VAL A 217 4.57 -12.39 11.61
C VAL A 217 3.99 -11.55 10.47
N GLY A 218 2.80 -11.01 10.71
CA GLY A 218 2.21 -9.92 9.94
C GLY A 218 1.88 -8.72 10.85
N TYR A 219 2.32 -7.54 10.45
CA TYR A 219 1.96 -6.28 11.07
C TYR A 219 0.85 -5.62 10.26
N VAL A 220 -0.28 -5.31 10.90
CA VAL A 220 -1.46 -4.74 10.25
C VAL A 220 -1.72 -3.37 10.83
N ILE A 221 -1.62 -2.33 10.01
CA ILE A 221 -1.89 -0.97 10.46
C ILE A 221 -3.40 -0.68 10.39
N GLY A 222 -3.97 -0.22 11.51
CA GLY A 222 -5.36 0.24 11.63
C GLY A 222 -5.43 1.74 11.38
N GLU A 223 -6.12 2.14 10.31
CA GLU A 223 -6.26 3.54 9.91
C GLU A 223 -6.95 4.37 10.99
N LEU A 224 -8.02 3.83 11.55
CA LEU A 224 -9.00 4.60 12.33
C LEU A 224 -8.65 4.60 13.83
N ASP A 225 -8.09 3.50 14.35
CA ASP A 225 -7.62 3.43 15.74
C ASP A 225 -6.15 3.85 15.92
N ASN A 226 -5.43 4.10 14.82
CA ASN A 226 -4.02 4.48 14.81
C ASN A 226 -3.14 3.49 15.58
N THR A 227 -3.34 2.19 15.32
CA THR A 227 -2.54 1.11 15.91
C THR A 227 -1.89 0.20 14.87
N VAL A 228 -0.85 -0.51 15.28
CA VAL A 228 -0.31 -1.67 14.58
C VAL A 228 -0.70 -2.93 15.35
N GLY A 229 -1.47 -3.80 14.72
CA GLY A 229 -1.76 -5.15 15.18
C GLY A 229 -0.65 -6.12 14.79
N VAL A 230 -0.09 -6.83 15.77
CA VAL A 230 0.93 -7.86 15.55
C VAL A 230 0.27 -9.23 15.52
N HIS A 231 0.21 -9.87 14.36
CA HIS A 231 -0.42 -11.18 14.18
C HIS A 231 0.63 -12.25 13.84
N PRO A 232 0.63 -13.43 14.49
CA PRO A 232 1.47 -14.54 14.06
C PRO A 232 1.10 -14.94 12.61
N LEU A 233 2.08 -15.28 11.78
CA LEU A 233 1.87 -15.79 10.43
C LEU A 233 2.35 -17.24 10.37
N ASP A 234 1.42 -18.17 10.13
CA ASP A 234 1.76 -19.56 9.93
C ASP A 234 2.36 -19.77 8.53
N ALA A 235 3.64 -20.14 8.47
CA ALA A 235 4.35 -20.32 7.20
C ALA A 235 3.83 -21.50 6.34
N LYS A 236 3.15 -22.49 6.95
CA LYS A 236 2.61 -23.66 6.23
C LYS A 236 1.24 -23.38 5.66
N THR A 237 0.38 -22.71 6.41
CA THR A 237 -1.00 -22.41 5.97
C THR A 237 -1.14 -21.04 5.35
N GLY A 238 -0.12 -20.17 5.47
CA GLY A 238 -0.13 -18.78 5.02
C GLY A 238 -1.20 -17.93 5.68
N LYS A 239 -1.63 -18.29 6.89
CA LYS A 239 -2.72 -17.62 7.62
C LYS A 239 -2.17 -16.82 8.79
N LEU A 240 -2.72 -15.63 8.99
CA LEU A 240 -2.55 -14.85 10.19
C LEU A 240 -3.35 -15.48 11.34
N GLY A 241 -2.81 -15.41 12.55
CA GLY A 241 -3.50 -15.82 13.77
C GLY A 241 -4.67 -14.89 14.08
N HIS A 242 -5.79 -15.45 14.55
CA HIS A 242 -7.00 -14.68 14.88
C HIS A 242 -6.75 -13.61 15.96
N GLU A 243 -5.99 -13.97 16.99
CA GLU A 243 -5.65 -13.04 18.07
C GLU A 243 -4.35 -12.31 17.76
N ALA A 244 -4.38 -10.98 17.86
CA ALA A 244 -3.16 -10.18 17.83
C ALA A 244 -2.36 -10.44 19.11
N LEU A 245 -1.04 -10.65 18.98
CA LEU A 245 -0.13 -10.66 20.11
C LEU A 245 -0.14 -9.30 20.81
N GLN A 246 -0.23 -8.22 20.04
CA GLN A 246 -0.14 -6.84 20.51
C GLN A 246 -0.95 -5.92 19.60
N ASN A 247 -1.49 -4.84 20.18
CA ASN A 247 -1.85 -3.63 19.45
C ASN A 247 -1.05 -2.48 20.05
N ILE A 248 -0.29 -1.77 19.23
CA ILE A 248 0.58 -0.67 19.68
C ILE A 248 0.27 0.61 18.89
N SER A 249 0.21 1.76 19.56
CA SER A 249 -0.16 3.03 18.92
C SER A 249 0.93 3.56 18.00
N THR A 250 0.52 4.20 16.89
CA THR A 250 1.35 5.00 15.96
C THR A 250 1.50 6.46 16.38
N LEU A 251 0.87 6.86 17.48
CA LEU A 251 0.81 8.23 17.94
C LEU A 251 1.76 8.49 19.11
N PRO A 252 2.30 9.71 19.23
CA PRO A 252 2.84 10.20 20.48
C PRO A 252 1.78 10.10 21.59
N LYS A 253 2.19 9.70 22.79
CA LYS A 253 1.28 9.51 23.94
C LYS A 253 0.40 10.72 24.24
N ASP A 254 0.93 11.92 24.02
CA ASP A 254 0.28 13.20 24.32
C ASP A 254 -0.17 13.94 23.05
N TYR A 255 -0.42 13.22 21.95
CA TYR A 255 -0.89 13.82 20.71
C TYR A 255 -2.27 14.47 20.89
N ALA A 256 -2.34 15.78 20.61
CA ALA A 256 -3.54 16.60 20.75
C ALA A 256 -3.88 17.39 19.47
N GLY A 257 -3.37 16.93 18.32
CA GLY A 257 -3.61 17.55 17.02
C GLY A 257 -4.94 17.13 16.38
N PRO A 258 -5.12 17.41 15.07
CA PRO A 258 -6.27 16.94 14.30
C PRO A 258 -6.43 15.42 14.35
N ALA A 259 -7.64 14.92 14.06
CA ALA A 259 -7.93 13.49 14.05
C ALA A 259 -6.93 12.73 13.15
N PRO A 260 -6.05 11.88 13.71
CA PRO A 260 -5.00 11.22 12.95
C PRO A 260 -5.56 10.00 12.23
N LEU A 261 -4.95 9.69 11.07
CA LEU A 261 -5.28 8.48 10.31
C LEU A 261 -4.00 7.77 9.90
N ALA A 262 -3.74 6.61 10.48
CA ALA A 262 -2.61 5.79 10.08
C ALA A 262 -2.70 5.42 8.59
N ALA A 263 -1.56 5.30 7.93
CA ALA A 263 -1.50 5.09 6.49
C ALA A 263 -0.71 3.83 6.16
N ASP A 264 0.60 3.93 6.10
CA ASP A 264 1.42 2.89 5.48
C ASP A 264 2.38 2.26 6.48
N ILE A 265 2.83 1.04 6.19
CA ILE A 265 3.65 0.23 7.11
C ILE A 265 4.64 -0.65 6.35
N HIS A 266 5.91 -0.62 6.76
CA HIS A 266 6.98 -1.40 6.14
C HIS A 266 7.92 -2.00 7.18
N ILE A 267 8.46 -3.18 6.87
CA ILE A 267 9.55 -3.80 7.62
C ILE A 267 10.88 -3.33 7.01
N SER A 268 11.86 -3.02 7.86
CA SER A 268 13.23 -2.72 7.45
C SER A 268 13.85 -3.89 6.66
N THR A 269 14.74 -3.62 5.71
CA THR A 269 15.43 -4.66 4.92
C THR A 269 16.19 -5.70 5.73
N ASN A 270 16.59 -5.37 6.96
CA ASN A 270 17.30 -6.26 7.89
C ASN A 270 16.37 -6.98 8.89
N ASN A 271 15.04 -6.89 8.72
CA ASN A 271 14.03 -7.51 9.58
C ASN A 271 14.12 -7.12 11.08
N LYS A 272 14.75 -5.99 11.43
CA LYS A 272 14.88 -5.54 12.83
C LYS A 272 13.89 -4.45 13.23
N PHE A 273 13.29 -3.73 12.29
CA PHE A 273 12.44 -2.58 12.56
C PHE A 273 11.17 -2.57 11.71
N VAL A 274 10.15 -1.88 12.22
CA VAL A 274 8.93 -1.51 11.49
C VAL A 274 8.81 0.00 11.46
N TYR A 275 8.48 0.54 10.30
CA TYR A 275 8.15 1.95 10.09
C TYR A 275 6.67 2.08 9.76
N ALA A 276 5.98 3.03 10.38
CA ALA A 276 4.57 3.27 10.14
C ALA A 276 4.28 4.77 9.98
N SER A 277 3.60 5.16 8.91
CA SER A 277 3.22 6.57 8.68
C SER A 277 1.83 6.88 9.24
N THR A 278 1.65 8.10 9.75
CA THR A 278 0.35 8.57 10.24
C THR A 278 0.03 9.96 9.70
N ARG A 279 -1.09 10.05 8.96
CA ARG A 279 -1.63 11.30 8.42
C ARG A 279 -2.23 12.15 9.52
N PHE A 280 -2.22 13.45 9.32
CA PHE A 280 -2.65 14.50 10.26
C PHE A 280 -1.84 14.59 11.57
N CYS A 281 -1.16 13.51 11.99
CA CYS A 281 0.01 13.57 12.88
C CYS A 281 1.29 13.91 12.11
N HIS A 282 1.30 13.70 10.79
CA HIS A 282 2.40 14.01 9.86
C HIS A 282 3.73 13.37 10.28
N SER A 283 3.67 12.09 10.67
CA SER A 283 4.78 11.41 11.33
C SER A 283 5.09 10.03 10.76
N ILE A 284 6.32 9.57 11.06
CA ILE A 284 6.74 8.17 11.00
C ILE A 284 7.00 7.69 12.43
N ALA A 285 6.32 6.64 12.84
CA ALA A 285 6.63 5.86 14.04
C ALA A 285 7.63 4.75 13.68
N ILE A 286 8.65 4.58 14.52
CA ILE A 286 9.71 3.58 14.38
C ILE A 286 9.58 2.60 15.54
N TYR A 287 9.51 1.32 15.21
CA TYR A 287 9.47 0.25 16.20
C TYR A 287 10.62 -0.71 16.01
N LYS A 288 11.21 -1.15 17.11
CA LYS A 288 12.10 -2.30 17.14
C LYS A 288 11.28 -3.58 17.21
N ILE A 289 11.64 -4.56 16.38
CA ILE A 289 11.08 -5.91 16.42
C ILE A 289 11.80 -6.68 17.54
N LEU A 290 11.04 -7.14 18.52
CA LEU A 290 11.52 -7.96 19.63
C LEU A 290 11.64 -9.44 19.22
N PRO A 291 12.38 -10.27 19.99
CA PRO A 291 12.54 -11.70 19.67
C PRO A 291 11.24 -12.50 19.54
N ASP A 292 10.16 -12.04 20.18
CA ASP A 292 8.81 -12.64 20.09
C ASP A 292 7.92 -11.96 19.04
N THR A 293 8.51 -11.15 18.14
CA THR A 293 7.88 -10.36 17.07
C THR A 293 7.01 -9.19 17.53
N ARG A 294 6.88 -8.95 18.84
CA ARG A 294 6.26 -7.73 19.35
C ARG A 294 7.08 -6.50 18.97
N LEU A 295 6.43 -5.35 19.01
CA LEU A 295 7.00 -4.06 18.68
C LEU A 295 7.26 -3.25 19.96
N GLU A 296 8.46 -2.69 20.05
CA GLU A 296 8.83 -1.67 21.04
C GLU A 296 9.02 -0.33 20.33
N LEU A 297 8.33 0.72 20.77
CA LEU A 297 8.45 2.05 20.18
C LEU A 297 9.85 2.62 20.44
N VAL A 298 10.55 3.00 19.37
CA VAL A 298 11.85 3.66 19.42
C VAL A 298 11.69 5.18 19.40
N GLU A 299 10.98 5.69 18.41
CA GLU A 299 10.82 7.12 18.16
C GLU A 299 9.61 7.39 17.26
N ILE A 300 9.07 8.60 17.34
CA ILE A 300 8.11 9.13 16.37
C ILE A 300 8.63 10.49 15.94
N LEU A 301 8.80 10.70 14.63
CA LEU A 301 9.37 11.93 14.08
C LEU A 301 8.54 12.46 12.91
N PRO A 302 8.60 13.77 12.60
CA PRO A 302 7.82 14.35 11.51
C PRO A 302 8.35 13.93 10.14
N THR A 303 7.44 13.73 9.18
CA THR A 303 7.78 13.40 7.78
C THR A 303 8.26 14.59 6.96
N ARG A 304 8.30 15.78 7.57
CA ARG A 304 8.71 17.06 6.98
C ARG A 304 7.73 17.63 5.94
N GLY A 305 6.55 17.03 5.82
CA GLY A 305 5.43 17.54 5.03
C GLY A 305 4.10 17.09 5.63
N GLU A 306 3.01 17.27 4.90
CA GLU A 306 1.67 16.94 5.36
C GLU A 306 1.07 15.73 4.65
N THR A 307 0.24 14.99 5.40
CA THR A 307 -0.46 13.78 4.96
C THR A 307 0.48 12.76 4.31
N PRO A 308 1.42 12.17 5.09
CA PRO A 308 2.32 11.13 4.59
C PRO A 308 1.51 9.88 4.21
N ARG A 309 1.23 9.71 2.91
CA ARG A 309 0.30 8.68 2.43
C ARG A 309 0.96 7.33 2.21
N ASP A 310 2.25 7.34 1.96
CA ASP A 310 3.08 6.16 1.71
C ASP A 310 4.50 6.41 2.22
N ILE A 311 5.16 5.35 2.64
CA ILE A 311 6.60 5.33 2.88
C ILE A 311 7.21 4.19 2.06
N LEU A 312 8.50 4.27 1.77
CA LEU A 312 9.20 3.21 1.07
C LEU A 312 10.50 2.91 1.77
N VAL A 313 10.73 1.64 2.08
CA VAL A 313 12.02 1.15 2.57
C VAL A 313 12.83 0.61 1.39
N TYR A 314 14.02 1.17 1.17
CA TYR A 314 14.96 0.69 0.16
C TYR A 314 16.39 0.72 0.70
N LYS A 315 17.01 -0.45 0.88
CA LYS A 315 18.28 -0.60 1.58
C LYS A 315 18.20 0.02 2.99
N ASP A 316 19.05 1.02 3.26
CA ASP A 316 19.11 1.84 4.45
C ASP A 316 18.37 3.18 4.30
N PHE A 317 17.59 3.37 3.23
CA PHE A 317 16.76 4.56 3.05
C PHE A 317 15.31 4.30 3.41
N VAL A 318 14.70 5.31 4.02
CA VAL A 318 13.25 5.43 4.19
C VAL A 318 12.82 6.71 3.50
N LEU A 319 11.99 6.57 2.47
CA LEU A 319 11.41 7.69 1.73
C LEU A 319 9.99 7.93 2.26
N ALA A 320 9.58 9.19 2.34
CA ALA A 320 8.24 9.57 2.70
C ALA A 320 7.68 10.52 1.64
N ILE A 321 6.47 10.23 1.16
CA ILE A 321 5.73 11.15 0.29
C ILE A 321 4.61 11.83 1.07
N ASN A 322 4.50 13.14 0.94
CA ASN A 322 3.57 13.98 1.67
C ASN A 322 2.54 14.56 0.69
N GLN A 323 1.32 14.01 0.73
CA GLN A 323 0.26 14.26 -0.25
C GLN A 323 -0.08 15.75 -0.41
N ASP A 324 -0.22 16.46 0.72
CA ASP A 324 -0.81 17.79 0.74
C ASP A 324 0.23 18.91 0.60
N THR A 325 1.50 18.62 0.89
CA THR A 325 2.64 19.55 0.68
C THR A 325 3.43 19.27 -0.59
N SER A 326 3.01 18.29 -1.40
CA SER A 326 3.66 17.92 -2.65
C SER A 326 5.16 17.63 -2.51
N SER A 327 5.57 16.97 -1.43
CA SER A 327 6.99 16.67 -1.17
C SER A 327 7.28 15.19 -1.10
N LEU A 328 8.48 14.82 -1.52
CA LEU A 328 9.09 13.53 -1.26
C LEU A 328 10.40 13.77 -0.52
N ASP A 329 10.49 13.29 0.72
CA ASP A 329 11.61 13.51 1.62
C ASP A 329 12.36 12.20 1.90
N VAL A 330 13.69 12.26 1.89
CA VAL A 330 14.55 11.06 2.01
C VAL A 330 15.28 11.05 3.35
N PHE A 331 15.11 9.95 4.08
CA PHE A 331 15.79 9.67 5.33
C PHE A 331 16.73 8.48 5.18
N ARG A 332 17.77 8.45 6.00
CA ARG A 332 18.66 7.30 6.17
C ARG A 332 18.38 6.67 7.52
N ALA A 333 18.12 5.37 7.53
CA ALA A 333 17.93 4.56 8.71
C ALA A 333 19.28 4.09 9.25
N ASP A 334 19.48 4.23 10.55
CA ASP A 334 20.57 3.58 11.25
C ASP A 334 20.25 2.08 11.44
N GLU A 335 21.13 1.20 10.96
CA GLU A 335 20.87 -0.25 10.92
C GLU A 335 20.73 -0.91 12.30
N GLU A 336 21.24 -0.29 13.37
CA GLU A 336 21.26 -0.86 14.72
C GLU A 336 20.19 -0.28 15.64
N THR A 337 19.78 0.96 15.40
CA THR A 337 18.79 1.69 16.22
C THR A 337 17.47 1.90 15.50
N GLY A 338 17.45 1.80 14.17
CA GLY A 338 16.29 2.08 13.32
C GLY A 338 15.98 3.57 13.17
N LYS A 339 16.70 4.45 13.87
CA LYS A 339 16.44 5.89 13.86
C LYS A 339 16.67 6.49 12.48
N LEU A 340 15.83 7.45 12.12
CA LEU A 340 15.87 8.10 10.81
C LEU A 340 16.59 9.46 10.90
N THR A 341 17.57 9.65 10.04
CA THR A 341 18.24 10.95 9.83
C THR A 341 17.89 11.49 8.45
N TYR A 342 17.36 12.71 8.40
CA TYR A 342 17.09 13.37 7.12
C TYR A 342 18.38 13.58 6.33
N THR A 343 18.38 13.18 5.06
CA THR A 343 19.59 13.20 4.21
C THR A 343 19.93 14.58 3.65
N GLY A 344 19.00 15.53 3.74
CA GLY A 344 19.08 16.79 2.99
C GLY A 344 18.44 16.72 1.61
N ASN A 345 18.05 15.54 1.14
CA ASN A 345 17.39 15.37 -0.15
C ASN A 345 15.87 15.44 -0.01
N SER A 346 15.26 16.27 -0.84
CA SER A 346 13.82 16.37 -1.03
C SER A 346 13.55 16.71 -2.49
N ILE A 347 12.40 16.32 -3.01
CA ILE A 347 11.96 16.72 -4.35
C ILE A 347 10.47 17.05 -4.35
N ASP A 348 10.09 18.03 -5.14
CA ASP A 348 8.69 18.35 -5.39
C ASP A 348 8.06 17.22 -6.23
N CYS A 349 6.94 16.72 -5.75
CA CYS A 349 6.09 15.76 -6.42
C CYS A 349 4.65 16.15 -6.11
N PRO A 350 3.85 16.60 -7.09
CA PRO A 350 2.46 16.97 -6.86
C PRO A 350 1.60 15.80 -6.39
N SER A 351 0.81 15.99 -5.32
CA SER A 351 -0.18 15.03 -4.80
C SER A 351 0.25 13.54 -4.80
N PRO A 352 1.42 13.20 -4.23
CA PRO A 352 1.99 11.87 -4.31
C PRO A 352 1.23 10.92 -3.37
N SER A 353 1.06 9.66 -3.78
CA SER A 353 0.21 8.71 -3.06
C SER A 353 0.77 7.29 -2.92
N SER A 354 1.77 6.89 -3.71
CA SER A 354 2.51 5.63 -3.52
C SER A 354 3.88 5.64 -4.19
N MET A 355 4.77 4.73 -3.81
CA MET A 355 6.10 4.59 -4.37
C MET A 355 6.47 3.14 -4.73
N PHE A 356 7.19 2.97 -5.83
CA PHE A 356 7.83 1.71 -6.21
C PHE A 356 9.22 1.96 -6.81
N ILE A 357 10.24 1.23 -6.37
CA ILE A 357 11.61 1.38 -6.89
C ILE A 357 12.03 0.14 -7.70
N ALA A 358 12.40 0.37 -8.96
CA ALA A 358 12.91 -0.63 -9.91
C ALA A 358 14.43 -0.53 -10.02
N GLN A 359 15.11 -1.67 -10.17
CA GLN A 359 16.57 -1.75 -10.29
C GLN A 359 17.06 -1.99 -11.71
#